data_AF-A0A967L6A6-F1
#
_entry.id   AF-A0A967L6A6-F1
#
_cell.length_a   1.000
_cell.length_b   1.000
_cell.length_c   1.000
_cell.angle_alpha   90.00
_cell.angle_beta   90.00
_cell.angle_gamma   90.00
#
_symmetry.space_group_name_H-M   'P 1'
#
loop_
_entity.id
_entity.type
_entity.pdbx_description
1 polymer ?
#
loop_
_entity_poly.entity_id
_entity_poly.type
_entity_poly.pdbx_seq_one_letter_code
_entity_poly.pdbx_strand_id
1 'polypeptide(L)'
;MGRDPKTLARTINVHFLMGADEAAVQRGRERFAAMPDSHRQGALLGNKQEAIDRIGEYQQIGAEGLNIAFRPPVDWDAYQMFLEEVAPVFSG
;
A
#
# COMPACT_ATOMS: atom_id res chain seq x y z
N MET A 1 -17.87 28.52 12.63
CA MET A 1 -18.08 27.48 11.60
C MET A 1 -16.95 26.47 11.74
N GLY A 2 -17.24 25.24 12.18
CA GLY A 2 -16.23 24.19 12.33
C GLY A 2 -16.82 22.86 11.86
N ARG A 3 -16.13 22.16 10.96
CA ARG A 3 -16.49 20.78 10.61
C ARG A 3 -16.20 19.89 11.81
N ASP A 4 -17.09 18.95 12.10
CA ASP A 4 -16.81 17.89 13.06
C ASP A 4 -15.65 17.03 12.53
N PRO A 5 -14.51 16.92 13.23
CA PRO A 5 -13.38 16.09 12.81
C PRO A 5 -13.71 14.60 12.62
N LYS A 6 -14.84 14.13 13.17
CA LYS A 6 -15.36 12.77 12.96
C LYS A 6 -15.99 12.58 11.59
N THR A 7 -16.31 13.67 10.88
CA THR A 7 -16.88 13.63 9.51
C THR A 7 -15.80 13.67 8.42
N LEU A 8 -14.52 13.77 8.81
CA LEU A 8 -13.40 13.81 7.87
C LEU A 8 -12.90 12.39 7.59
N ALA A 9 -13.01 11.97 6.34
CA ALA A 9 -12.42 10.73 5.85
C ALA A 9 -10.89 10.78 5.92
N ARG A 10 -10.27 9.76 6.54
CA ARG A 10 -8.81 9.64 6.65
C ARG A 10 -8.28 8.64 5.63
N THR A 11 -7.50 9.11 4.66
CA THR A 11 -6.85 8.24 3.68
C THR A 11 -5.33 8.32 3.78
N ILE A 12 -4.66 7.19 3.54
CA ILE A 12 -3.20 7.10 3.52
C ILE A 12 -2.71 6.98 2.08
N ASN A 13 -1.75 7.83 1.70
CA ASN A 13 -1.07 7.70 0.42
C ASN A 13 0.04 6.65 0.54
N VAL A 14 0.06 5.70 -0.40
CA VAL A 14 1.07 4.63 -0.42
C VAL A 14 1.65 4.44 -1.81
N HIS A 15 2.93 4.13 -1.88
CA HIS A 15 3.55 3.59 -3.10
C HIS A 15 3.19 2.11 -3.28
N PHE A 16 2.95 1.69 -4.53
CA PHE A 16 2.78 0.28 -4.87
C PHE A 16 4.13 -0.35 -5.27
N LEU A 17 4.73 -1.12 -4.37
CA LEU A 17 6.04 -1.77 -4.54
C LEU A 17 6.02 -3.24 -4.08
N MET A 18 4.84 -3.86 -3.99
CA MET A 18 4.72 -5.27 -3.71
C MET A 18 5.11 -6.10 -4.95
N GLY A 19 5.45 -7.36 -4.73
CA GLY A 19 5.80 -8.30 -5.79
C GLY A 19 4.97 -9.57 -5.76
N ALA A 20 4.68 -10.12 -6.94
CA ALA A 20 3.94 -11.38 -7.08
C ALA A 20 4.80 -12.63 -6.76
N ASP A 21 6.11 -12.50 -6.85
CA ASP A 21 7.09 -13.54 -6.54
C ASP A 21 8.30 -12.96 -5.79
N GLU A 22 9.21 -13.83 -5.33
CA GLU A 22 10.41 -13.41 -4.59
C GLU A 22 11.29 -12.43 -5.36
N ALA A 23 11.42 -12.61 -6.68
CA ALA A 23 12.22 -11.72 -7.51
C ALA A 23 11.57 -10.33 -7.63
N ALA A 24 10.26 -10.27 -7.78
CA ALA A 24 9.47 -9.05 -7.79
C ALA A 24 9.52 -8.33 -6.45
N VAL A 25 9.42 -9.07 -5.35
CA VAL A 25 9.58 -8.55 -3.99
C VAL A 25 10.95 -7.88 -3.84
N GLN A 26 12.01 -8.55 -4.31
CA GLN A 26 13.36 -8.00 -4.25
C GLN A 26 13.50 -6.72 -5.08
N ARG A 27 12.97 -6.70 -6.32
CA ARG A 27 12.93 -5.48 -7.16
C ARG A 27 12.18 -4.33 -6.48
N GLY A 28 11.07 -4.62 -5.80
CA GLY A 28 10.30 -3.64 -5.04
C GLY A 28 11.12 -3.02 -3.89
N ARG A 29 11.86 -3.85 -3.16
CA ARG A 29 12.75 -3.40 -2.06
C ARG A 29 13.91 -2.54 -2.56
N GLU A 30 14.54 -2.93 -3.67
CA GLU A 30 15.59 -2.14 -4.31
C GLU A 30 15.09 -0.77 -4.77
N ARG A 31 13.90 -0.73 -5.37
CA ARG A 31 13.25 0.53 -5.75
C ARG A 31 12.95 1.40 -4.55
N PHE A 32 12.41 0.83 -3.49
CA PHE A 32 12.14 1.55 -2.25
C PHE A 32 13.43 2.14 -1.66
N ALA A 33 14.51 1.38 -1.63
CA ALA A 33 15.82 1.83 -1.15
C ALA A 33 16.39 2.98 -2.00
N ALA A 34 16.14 2.96 -3.31
CA ALA A 34 16.58 4.01 -4.24
C ALA A 34 15.71 5.28 -4.20
N MET A 35 14.56 5.29 -3.50
CA MET A 35 13.72 6.48 -3.40
C MET A 35 14.36 7.56 -2.52
N PRO A 36 14.10 8.85 -2.82
CA PRO A 36 14.42 9.94 -1.90
C PRO A 36 13.79 9.71 -0.52
N ASP A 37 14.45 10.11 0.56
CA ASP A 37 13.94 9.91 1.94
C ASP A 37 12.52 10.48 2.11
N SER A 38 12.22 11.61 1.45
CA SER A 38 10.89 12.23 1.45
C SER A 38 9.78 11.36 0.85
N HIS A 39 10.13 10.33 0.07
CA HIS A 39 9.20 9.41 -0.58
C HIS A 39 9.24 7.99 0.01
N ARG A 40 10.14 7.71 0.97
CA ARG A 40 10.18 6.39 1.64
C ARG A 40 9.10 6.23 2.72
N GLN A 41 8.22 7.20 2.89
CA GLN A 41 7.10 7.12 3.83
C GLN A 41 5.88 6.53 3.12
N GLY A 42 5.39 5.38 3.61
CA GLY A 42 4.17 4.75 3.10
C GLY A 42 4.38 4.01 1.77
N ALA A 43 4.65 2.71 1.84
CA ALA A 43 4.64 1.82 0.69
C ALA A 43 4.01 0.48 1.06
N LEU A 44 3.26 -0.10 0.12
CA LEU A 44 2.97 -1.52 0.13
C LEU A 44 4.19 -2.21 -0.47
N LEU A 45 4.99 -2.84 0.38
CA LEU A 45 6.27 -3.46 0.05
C LEU A 45 6.23 -4.92 0.47
N GLY A 46 6.90 -5.79 -0.28
CA GLY A 46 6.97 -7.20 0.06
C GLY A 46 5.90 -8.03 -0.64
N ASN A 47 5.56 -9.17 -0.05
CA ASN A 47 4.57 -10.10 -0.58
C ASN A 47 3.14 -9.75 -0.12
N LYS A 48 2.17 -10.59 -0.51
CA LYS A 48 0.75 -10.50 -0.08
C LYS A 48 0.58 -10.28 1.42
N GLN A 49 1.20 -11.12 2.25
CA GLN A 49 0.98 -11.09 3.70
C GLN A 49 1.52 -9.79 4.30
N GLU A 50 2.71 -9.36 3.88
CA GLU A 50 3.30 -8.09 4.31
C GLU A 50 2.41 -6.89 3.92
N ALA A 51 1.78 -6.93 2.74
CA ALA A 51 0.82 -5.92 2.33
C ALA A 51 -0.44 -5.92 3.22
N ILE A 52 -1.00 -7.10 3.54
CA ILE A 52 -2.14 -7.23 4.47
C ILE A 52 -1.77 -6.64 5.83
N ASP A 53 -0.63 -7.05 6.40
CA ASP A 53 -0.20 -6.60 7.72
C ASP A 53 -0.06 -5.08 7.76
N ARG A 54 0.57 -4.49 6.73
CA ARG A 54 0.74 -3.04 6.64
C ARG A 54 -0.58 -2.29 6.49
N ILE A 55 -1.54 -2.81 5.74
CA ILE A 55 -2.86 -2.18 5.60
C ILE A 55 -3.64 -2.28 6.92
N GLY A 56 -3.51 -3.41 7.62
CA GLY A 56 -4.05 -3.60 8.96
C GLY A 56 -3.54 -2.56 9.96
N GLU A 57 -2.25 -2.23 9.93
CA GLU A 57 -1.67 -1.15 10.75
C GLU A 57 -2.35 0.20 10.49
N TYR A 58 -2.64 0.53 9.22
CA TYR A 58 -3.36 1.77 8.87
C TYR A 58 -4.82 1.74 9.33
N GLN A 59 -5.50 0.61 9.20
CA GLN A 59 -6.88 0.46 9.66
C GLN A 59 -6.98 0.61 11.18
N GLN A 60 -6.04 0.04 11.94
CA GLN A 60 -5.99 0.13 13.40
C GLN A 60 -5.89 1.57 13.92
N ILE A 61 -5.27 2.47 13.15
CA ILE A 61 -5.19 3.91 13.49
C ILE A 61 -6.34 4.74 12.92
N GLY A 62 -7.36 4.08 12.37
CA GLY A 62 -8.59 4.71 11.87
C GLY A 62 -8.47 5.27 10.45
N ALA A 63 -7.55 4.76 9.62
CA ALA A 63 -7.61 5.02 8.19
C ALA A 63 -8.85 4.33 7.58
N GLU A 64 -9.57 5.06 6.76
CA GLU A 64 -10.80 4.61 6.08
C GLU A 64 -10.53 4.24 4.61
N GLY A 65 -9.32 4.50 4.10
CA GLY A 65 -8.95 4.12 2.75
C GLY A 65 -7.49 4.37 2.41
N LEU A 66 -7.10 3.88 1.24
CA LEU A 66 -5.77 4.04 0.67
C LEU A 66 -5.85 4.75 -0.67
N ASN A 67 -4.89 5.61 -0.95
CA ASN A 67 -4.63 6.14 -2.27
C ASN A 67 -3.30 5.56 -2.78
N ILE A 68 -3.40 4.66 -3.76
CA ILE A 68 -2.26 3.85 -4.23
C ILE A 68 -1.61 4.53 -5.43
N ALA A 69 -0.36 4.94 -5.27
CA ALA A 69 0.43 5.58 -6.30
C ALA A 69 1.25 4.56 -7.11
N PHE A 70 0.97 4.49 -8.41
CA PHE A 70 1.71 3.69 -9.38
C PHE A 70 2.80 4.51 -10.07
N ARG A 71 3.98 3.90 -10.23
CA ARG A 71 5.12 4.46 -10.98
C ARG A 71 5.74 3.38 -11.86
N PRO A 72 5.84 3.60 -13.19
CA PRO A 72 6.38 2.59 -14.10
C PRO A 72 7.83 2.16 -13.83
N PRO A 73 8.22 0.96 -14.30
CA PRO A 73 7.34 -0.16 -14.65
C PRO A 73 6.46 -0.62 -13.49
N VAL A 74 5.21 -0.97 -13.80
CA VAL A 74 4.24 -1.52 -12.85
C VAL A 74 4.28 -3.04 -12.94
N ASP A 75 4.28 -3.70 -11.79
CA ASP A 75 4.12 -5.15 -11.71
C ASP A 75 2.61 -5.48 -11.70
N TRP A 76 2.09 -5.85 -12.86
CA TRP A 76 0.65 -6.08 -13.05
C TRP A 76 0.18 -7.38 -12.40
N ASP A 77 1.04 -8.39 -12.33
CA ASP A 77 0.74 -9.64 -11.63
C ASP A 77 0.58 -9.37 -10.13
N ALA A 78 1.45 -8.53 -9.57
CA ALA A 78 1.35 -8.10 -8.18
C ALA A 78 0.07 -7.26 -7.94
N TYR A 79 -0.35 -6.44 -8.91
CA TYR A 79 -1.60 -5.70 -8.81
C TYR A 79 -2.84 -6.60 -8.90
N GLN A 80 -2.83 -7.61 -9.76
CA GLN A 80 -3.90 -8.61 -9.81
C GLN A 80 -3.97 -9.39 -8.49
N MET A 81 -2.84 -9.85 -7.95
CA MET A 81 -2.77 -10.47 -6.62
C MET A 81 -3.30 -9.54 -5.52
N PHE A 82 -3.00 -8.24 -5.60
CA PHE A 82 -3.56 -7.26 -4.67
C PHE A 82 -5.10 -7.23 -4.73
N LEU A 83 -5.69 -7.18 -5.92
CA LEU A 83 -7.14 -7.12 -6.09
C LEU A 83 -7.85 -8.42 -5.69
N GLU A 84 -7.24 -9.57 -5.98
CA GLU A 84 -7.84 -10.89 -5.77
C GLU A 84 -7.61 -11.43 -4.35
N GLU A 85 -6.50 -11.08 -3.72
CA GLU A 85 -6.08 -11.72 -2.47
C GLU A 85 -5.84 -10.76 -1.30
N VAL A 86 -5.53 -9.48 -1.56
CA VAL A 86 -5.26 -8.49 -0.48
C VAL A 86 -6.50 -7.65 -0.19
N ALA A 87 -7.05 -6.95 -1.19
CA ALA A 87 -8.18 -6.04 -1.04
C ALA A 87 -9.43 -6.70 -0.42
N PRO A 88 -9.79 -7.96 -0.76
CA PRO A 88 -10.97 -8.62 -0.18
C PRO A 88 -10.87 -8.83 1.34
N VAL A 89 -9.67 -8.89 1.92
CA VAL A 89 -9.46 -9.01 3.38
C VAL A 89 -10.05 -7.82 4.14
N PHE A 90 -10.12 -6.65 3.51
CA PHE A 90 -10.60 -5.39 4.11
C PHE A 90 -11.98 -4.95 3.61
N SER A 91 -12.63 -5.75 2.77
CA SER A 91 -13.92 -5.43 2.14
C SER A 91 -15.13 -5.91 2.95
N GLY A 92 -14.93 -6.33 4.19
CA GLY A 92 -15.96 -6.87 5.10
C GLY A 92 -16.62 -5.83 5.99
#